data_AF-A0A931S3M8-F1
#
_entry.id   AF-A0A931S3M8-F1
#
_cell.length_a   1.000
_cell.length_b   1.000
_cell.length_c   1.000
_cell.angle_alpha   90.00
_cell.angle_beta   90.00
_cell.angle_gamma   90.00
#
_symmetry.space_group_name_H-M   'P 1'
#
loop_
_entity.id
_entity.type
_entity.pdbx_description
1 polymer ?
#
loop_
_entity_poly.entity_id
_entity_poly.type
_entity_poly.pdbx_seq_one_letter_code
_entity_poly.pdbx_strand_id
1 'polypeptide(L)'
;MNHLIYKTGALLMMLSFYGCLLPEGTTRGASGSGDSATSDVATNLETISNGFTPDSLETKASAALSALTKNVGDDPCADAADLYDCQPILLRMYIDMAQQFLDMTKTIVSEIGSGLGSLSDGSSGTETLEGQTVHYSKESASHFSLLLEGTGGSAAYFDVNETVYTLKMDLDKLEEAGDASGKLEIVVTYEGEKSWSIVIFISGMDCDSSDPRAPERIHIRVARTEDFWKGKAMFYNGRWKADNVSCSTSESDALAINFYTDFVANDVAAKASVYLLPRTKSDLSDIEDFGMDRFPINFSTKDKTSNYKNSFCNPTSTLDAVWDNDCSSLDAAVGSADYGPATDWIVPSEFYLETTTLPESLE
;
A
#
# COMPACT_ATOMS: atom_id res chain seq x y z
N MET A 1 -6.58 6.56 -8.89
CA MET A 1 -6.30 6.66 -7.42
C MET A 1 -7.46 7.27 -6.62
N ASN A 2 -8.02 8.43 -7.02
CA ASN A 2 -9.10 9.09 -6.27
C ASN A 2 -10.36 8.22 -6.05
N HIS A 3 -10.70 7.33 -7.00
CA HIS A 3 -11.80 6.38 -6.83
C HIS A 3 -11.55 5.31 -5.75
N LEU A 4 -10.31 4.98 -5.39
CA LEU A 4 -10.00 3.99 -4.37
C LEU A 4 -10.26 4.55 -2.95
N ILE A 5 -10.02 5.85 -2.77
CA ILE A 5 -10.17 6.60 -1.51
C ILE A 5 -11.65 6.85 -1.15
N TYR A 6 -12.50 7.18 -2.13
CA TYR A 6 -13.95 7.32 -1.88
C TYR A 6 -14.63 5.99 -1.53
N LYS A 7 -14.08 4.88 -2.02
CA LYS A 7 -14.66 3.54 -1.85
C LYS A 7 -14.27 2.89 -0.51
N THR A 8 -13.17 3.36 0.11
CA THR A 8 -12.80 3.04 1.49
C THR A 8 -13.84 3.53 2.52
N GLY A 9 -14.53 4.63 2.22
CA GLY A 9 -15.58 5.18 3.09
C GLY A 9 -16.86 4.32 3.16
N ALA A 10 -17.21 3.60 2.08
CA ALA A 10 -18.33 2.67 2.07
C ALA A 10 -18.00 1.39 2.88
N LEU A 11 -16.77 0.89 2.76
CA LEU A 11 -16.26 -0.24 3.56
C LEU A 11 -16.22 0.06 5.06
N LEU A 12 -15.79 1.28 5.44
CA LEU A 12 -15.84 1.78 6.81
C LEU A 12 -17.27 1.84 7.35
N MET A 13 -18.26 2.21 6.51
CA MET A 13 -19.67 2.13 6.90
C MET A 13 -20.07 0.67 7.18
N MET A 14 -19.79 -0.29 6.29
CA MET A 14 -20.12 -1.70 6.54
C MET A 14 -19.52 -2.22 7.86
N LEU A 15 -18.24 -1.94 8.13
CA LEU A 15 -17.56 -2.43 9.33
C LEU A 15 -18.01 -1.73 10.62
N SER A 16 -18.40 -0.46 10.55
CA SER A 16 -19.05 0.25 11.66
C SER A 16 -20.46 -0.28 11.97
N PHE A 17 -21.17 -0.82 10.95
CA PHE A 17 -22.40 -1.58 11.16
C PHE A 17 -22.09 -2.91 11.88
N TYR A 18 -21.02 -3.63 11.50
CA TYR A 18 -20.63 -4.89 12.14
C TYR A 18 -20.26 -4.78 13.63
N GLY A 19 -19.61 -3.69 14.06
CA GLY A 19 -19.35 -3.40 15.48
C GLY A 19 -20.63 -3.23 16.33
N CYS A 20 -21.76 -2.88 15.70
CA CYS A 20 -23.07 -2.77 16.34
C CYS A 20 -23.92 -4.06 16.29
N LEU A 21 -23.53 -5.07 15.49
CA LEU A 21 -24.42 -6.16 15.09
C LEU A 21 -24.10 -7.52 15.73
N LEU A 22 -23.02 -7.62 16.53
CA LEU A 22 -22.86 -8.76 17.43
C LEU A 22 -23.91 -8.66 18.56
N PRO A 23 -24.67 -9.74 18.83
CA PRO A 23 -25.90 -9.64 19.58
C PRO A 23 -25.67 -9.10 20.99
N GLU A 24 -26.35 -8.00 21.33
CA GLU A 24 -26.59 -7.53 22.71
C GLU A 24 -27.38 -8.56 23.58
N GLY A 25 -27.57 -9.78 23.08
CA GLY A 25 -28.45 -10.81 23.63
C GLY A 25 -27.81 -11.83 24.58
N THR A 26 -26.49 -11.80 24.79
CA THR A 26 -25.89 -12.54 25.90
C THR A 26 -25.80 -11.60 27.10
N THR A 27 -26.40 -12.02 28.20
CA THR A 27 -26.34 -11.34 29.50
C THR A 27 -24.95 -10.74 29.72
N ARG A 28 -24.86 -9.40 29.83
CA ARG A 28 -23.71 -8.67 30.37
C ARG A 28 -23.38 -9.24 31.75
N GLY A 29 -22.61 -10.32 31.76
CA GLY A 29 -21.97 -10.87 32.94
C GLY A 29 -20.87 -9.89 33.31
N ALA A 30 -21.23 -8.92 34.16
CA ALA A 30 -20.25 -8.10 34.84
C ALA A 30 -19.34 -9.01 35.67
N SER A 31 -18.17 -9.36 35.14
CA SER A 31 -16.89 -9.64 35.82
C SER A 31 -16.06 -10.66 35.04
N GLY A 32 -14.98 -10.21 34.39
CA GLY A 32 -13.94 -11.10 33.86
C GLY A 32 -13.17 -10.56 32.65
N SER A 33 -12.16 -9.71 32.89
CA SER A 33 -10.92 -9.57 32.08
C SER A 33 -10.95 -9.31 30.56
N GLY A 34 -12.04 -8.85 29.96
CA GLY A 34 -12.15 -8.72 28.48
C GLY A 34 -11.45 -7.55 27.76
N ASP A 35 -10.76 -6.62 28.43
CA ASP A 35 -10.60 -5.25 27.87
C ASP A 35 -9.17 -4.74 27.55
N SER A 36 -8.08 -5.48 27.82
CA SER A 36 -6.72 -4.90 27.66
C SER A 36 -6.00 -5.22 26.35
N ALA A 37 -6.27 -6.35 25.70
CA ALA A 37 -5.42 -6.87 24.62
C ALA A 37 -5.90 -6.53 23.18
N THR A 38 -7.20 -6.36 22.93
CA THR A 38 -7.69 -5.69 21.70
C THR A 38 -7.32 -4.21 21.67
N SER A 39 -7.15 -3.60 22.85
CA SER A 39 -6.52 -2.30 23.04
C SER A 39 -5.04 -2.31 22.60
N ASP A 40 -4.28 -3.39 22.84
CA ASP A 40 -2.87 -3.46 22.47
C ASP A 40 -2.68 -3.50 20.95
N VAL A 41 -3.48 -4.27 20.22
CA VAL A 41 -3.44 -4.32 18.74
C VAL A 41 -3.74 -2.94 18.14
N ALA A 42 -4.81 -2.29 18.60
CA ALA A 42 -5.14 -0.94 18.17
C ALA A 42 -4.03 0.07 18.53
N THR A 43 -3.41 -0.07 19.70
CA THR A 43 -2.28 0.78 20.15
C THR A 43 -1.05 0.58 19.27
N ASN A 44 -0.74 -0.65 18.87
CA ASN A 44 0.37 -0.94 17.97
C ASN A 44 0.15 -0.28 16.59
N LEU A 45 -1.05 -0.44 16.00
CA LEU A 45 -1.40 0.19 14.72
C LEU A 45 -1.41 1.72 14.81
N GLU A 46 -1.88 2.27 15.93
CA GLU A 46 -1.81 3.72 16.24
C GLU A 46 -0.35 4.21 16.33
N THR A 47 0.52 3.42 16.98
CA THR A 47 1.95 3.74 17.10
C THR A 47 2.63 3.76 15.73
N ILE A 48 2.36 2.76 14.89
CA ILE A 48 2.88 2.72 13.51
C ILE A 48 2.34 3.93 12.73
N SER A 49 1.04 4.18 12.76
CA SER A 49 0.39 5.27 12.03
C SER A 49 0.96 6.64 12.39
N ASN A 50 1.17 6.92 13.68
CA ASN A 50 1.76 8.18 14.14
C ASN A 50 3.24 8.35 13.76
N GLY A 51 3.96 7.25 13.54
CA GLY A 51 5.38 7.24 13.21
C GLY A 51 5.70 6.80 11.79
N PHE A 52 4.70 6.78 10.89
CA PHE A 52 4.83 6.12 9.60
C PHE A 52 5.63 6.91 8.57
N THR A 53 5.38 8.21 8.48
CA THR A 53 5.97 9.08 7.46
C THR A 53 7.11 9.89 8.08
N PRO A 54 8.36 9.75 7.62
CA PRO A 54 9.44 10.62 8.07
C PRO A 54 9.24 12.05 7.54
N ASP A 55 9.71 13.05 8.29
CA ASP A 55 9.56 14.48 7.94
C ASP A 55 10.08 14.84 6.53
N SER A 56 11.08 14.10 6.02
CA SER A 56 11.66 14.30 4.69
C SER A 56 10.75 13.84 3.54
N LEU A 57 9.80 12.96 3.82
CA LEU A 57 8.82 12.45 2.86
C LEU A 57 7.39 12.93 3.14
N GLU A 58 7.18 13.66 4.23
CA GLU A 58 5.89 14.29 4.49
C GLU A 58 5.52 15.29 3.39
N THR A 59 4.23 15.32 3.07
CA THR A 59 3.60 16.34 2.22
C THR A 59 3.32 17.62 3.01
N LYS A 60 4.33 18.15 3.72
CA LYS A 60 4.25 19.45 4.45
C LYS A 60 4.26 20.63 3.49
N ALA A 61 3.15 20.85 2.76
CA ALA A 61 2.82 22.15 2.18
C ALA A 61 1.32 22.22 1.85
N SER A 62 0.65 23.24 2.36
CA SER A 62 -0.71 23.64 1.94
C SER A 62 -0.81 23.89 0.43
N ALA A 63 0.32 24.00 -0.29
CA ALA A 63 0.38 24.08 -1.76
C ALA A 63 0.40 22.71 -2.45
N ALA A 64 1.05 21.68 -1.88
CA ALA A 64 1.01 20.31 -2.40
C ALA A 64 -0.34 19.65 -2.10
N LEU A 65 -0.88 19.87 -0.90
CA LEU A 65 -2.25 19.48 -0.61
C LEU A 65 -3.21 20.27 -1.51
N SER A 66 -3.01 21.58 -1.76
CA SER A 66 -3.81 22.32 -2.73
C SER A 66 -3.59 21.87 -4.19
N ALA A 67 -2.45 21.30 -4.57
CA ALA A 67 -2.23 20.71 -5.90
C ALA A 67 -2.90 19.33 -6.01
N LEU A 68 -2.85 18.54 -4.93
CA LEU A 68 -3.53 17.25 -4.78
C LEU A 68 -5.05 17.38 -4.54
N THR A 69 -5.54 18.53 -4.06
CA THR A 69 -6.95 18.76 -3.67
C THR A 69 -7.67 19.88 -4.43
N LYS A 70 -6.99 20.84 -5.10
CA LYS A 70 -7.72 21.91 -5.84
C LYS A 70 -8.51 21.37 -7.01
N ASN A 71 -8.10 20.26 -7.61
CA ASN A 71 -8.85 19.62 -8.68
C ASN A 71 -8.67 18.11 -8.53
N VAL A 72 -9.70 17.45 -8.00
CA VAL A 72 -9.83 16.01 -7.79
C VAL A 72 -9.87 15.21 -9.13
N GLY A 73 -9.38 15.82 -10.21
CA GLY A 73 -9.26 15.26 -11.56
C GLY A 73 -8.05 15.78 -12.37
N ASP A 74 -7.10 16.51 -11.77
CA ASP A 74 -5.86 16.91 -12.45
C ASP A 74 -4.69 15.99 -12.04
N ASP A 75 -3.86 15.64 -13.02
CA ASP A 75 -2.67 14.79 -12.89
C ASP A 75 -1.73 15.33 -11.78
N PRO A 76 -1.32 14.52 -10.77
CA PRO A 76 -0.36 14.96 -9.73
C PRO A 76 1.00 15.38 -10.32
N CYS A 77 1.26 14.99 -11.57
CA CYS A 77 2.42 15.36 -12.37
C CYS A 77 2.15 16.52 -13.33
N ALA A 78 0.99 17.18 -13.28
CA ALA A 78 0.59 18.20 -14.27
C ALA A 78 1.56 19.38 -14.38
N ASP A 79 2.18 19.76 -13.26
CA ASP A 79 3.17 20.83 -13.20
C ASP A 79 4.63 20.34 -13.39
N ALA A 80 4.84 19.01 -13.44
CA ALA A 80 6.14 18.42 -13.75
C ALA A 80 6.40 18.53 -15.25
N ALA A 81 7.65 18.76 -15.65
CA ALA A 81 7.98 18.86 -17.08
C ALA A 81 7.74 17.53 -17.82
N ASP A 82 7.85 16.41 -17.09
CA ASP A 82 7.59 15.06 -17.56
C ASP A 82 7.35 14.10 -16.37
N LEU A 83 7.07 12.83 -16.67
CA LEU A 83 6.88 11.76 -15.67
C LEU A 83 8.10 11.56 -14.75
N TYR A 84 9.29 11.96 -15.19
CA TYR A 84 10.54 11.76 -14.46
C TYR A 84 10.72 12.84 -13.40
N ASP A 85 10.45 14.10 -13.74
CA ASP A 85 10.36 15.20 -12.77
C ASP A 85 9.29 14.95 -11.70
N CYS A 86 8.30 14.11 -12.01
CA CYS A 86 7.26 13.75 -11.06
C CYS A 86 7.66 12.68 -10.04
N GLN A 87 8.76 11.94 -10.23
CA GLN A 87 9.10 10.82 -9.34
C GLN A 87 9.26 11.20 -7.85
N PRO A 88 9.84 12.37 -7.49
CA PRO A 88 9.87 12.81 -6.10
C PRO A 88 8.48 13.07 -5.50
N ILE A 89 7.53 13.58 -6.31
CA ILE A 89 6.13 13.79 -5.91
C ILE A 89 5.46 12.43 -5.72
N LEU A 90 5.63 11.54 -6.70
CA LEU A 90 5.09 10.18 -6.67
C LEU A 90 5.60 9.39 -5.46
N LEU A 91 6.88 9.49 -5.10
CA LEU A 91 7.42 8.85 -3.89
C LEU A 91 6.63 9.25 -2.64
N ARG A 92 6.35 10.54 -2.44
CA ARG A 92 5.54 11.00 -1.30
C ARG A 92 4.11 10.51 -1.39
N MET A 93 3.51 10.51 -2.58
CA MET A 93 2.18 9.95 -2.79
C MET A 93 2.10 8.46 -2.48
N TYR A 94 3.17 7.69 -2.74
CA TYR A 94 3.23 6.27 -2.39
C TYR A 94 3.23 6.07 -0.87
N ILE A 95 3.96 6.92 -0.15
CA ILE A 95 3.97 6.91 1.32
C ILE A 95 2.62 7.34 1.88
N ASP A 96 2.02 8.42 1.36
CA ASP A 96 0.69 8.88 1.77
C ASP A 96 -0.38 7.81 1.50
N MET A 97 -0.30 7.12 0.35
CA MET A 97 -1.19 6.01 0.04
C MET A 97 -1.01 4.86 1.03
N ALA A 98 0.23 4.52 1.37
CA ALA A 98 0.50 3.47 2.34
C ALA A 98 0.01 3.82 3.75
N GLN A 99 0.17 5.08 4.17
CA GLN A 99 -0.39 5.62 5.40
C GLN A 99 -1.91 5.48 5.44
N GLN A 100 -2.61 5.86 4.35
CA GLN A 100 -4.06 5.76 4.29
C GLN A 100 -4.56 4.31 4.41
N PHE A 101 -3.86 3.36 3.78
CA PHE A 101 -4.17 1.94 3.91
C PHE A 101 -3.89 1.40 5.32
N LEU A 102 -2.84 1.88 5.97
CA LEU A 102 -2.57 1.58 7.37
C LEU A 102 -3.68 2.13 8.27
N ASP A 103 -4.11 3.38 8.08
CA ASP A 103 -5.20 4.00 8.85
C ASP A 103 -6.54 3.29 8.65
N MET A 104 -6.82 2.85 7.42
CA MET A 104 -7.94 1.97 7.15
C MET A 104 -7.79 0.66 7.95
N THR A 105 -6.65 -0.02 7.86
CA THR A 105 -6.41 -1.28 8.59
C THR A 105 -6.58 -1.10 10.09
N LYS A 106 -6.03 -0.02 10.67
CA LYS A 106 -6.22 0.38 12.07
C LYS A 106 -7.69 0.49 12.42
N THR A 107 -8.46 1.20 11.61
CA THR A 107 -9.88 1.40 11.88
C THR A 107 -10.63 0.07 11.84
N ILE A 108 -10.39 -0.74 10.81
CA ILE A 108 -11.06 -2.04 10.67
C ILE A 108 -10.72 -2.98 11.84
N VAL A 109 -9.44 -3.10 12.18
CA VAL A 109 -8.98 -3.96 13.28
C VAL A 109 -9.54 -3.47 14.62
N SER A 110 -9.65 -2.16 14.84
CA SER A 110 -10.29 -1.61 16.03
C SER A 110 -11.77 -1.97 16.13
N GLU A 111 -12.52 -1.87 15.03
CA GLU A 111 -13.95 -2.22 15.00
C GLU A 111 -14.17 -3.74 15.20
N ILE A 112 -13.41 -4.57 14.48
CA ILE A 112 -13.45 -6.03 14.64
C ILE A 112 -13.04 -6.44 16.06
N GLY A 113 -11.97 -5.84 16.59
CA GLY A 113 -11.48 -6.09 17.94
C GLY A 113 -12.51 -5.74 19.01
N SER A 114 -13.22 -4.61 18.85
CA SER A 114 -14.34 -4.24 19.73
C SER A 114 -15.46 -5.28 19.70
N GLY A 115 -15.84 -5.72 18.48
CA GLY A 115 -16.86 -6.73 18.30
C GLY A 115 -16.49 -8.08 18.93
N LEU A 116 -15.35 -8.65 18.52
CA LEU A 116 -14.86 -9.94 19.03
C LEU A 116 -14.45 -9.87 20.50
N GLY A 117 -14.16 -8.69 21.05
CA GLY A 117 -13.86 -8.48 22.47
C GLY A 117 -14.97 -8.96 23.39
N SER A 118 -16.23 -8.96 22.92
CA SER A 118 -17.38 -9.48 23.65
C SER A 118 -17.46 -11.01 23.71
N LEU A 119 -16.75 -11.71 22.83
CA LEU A 119 -16.73 -13.17 22.73
C LEU A 119 -15.66 -13.76 23.65
N SER A 120 -15.91 -14.97 24.16
CA SER A 120 -14.94 -15.70 24.97
C SER A 120 -13.80 -16.23 24.10
N ASP A 121 -12.57 -16.19 24.62
CA ASP A 121 -11.43 -16.88 24.00
C ASP A 121 -11.76 -18.37 23.74
N GLY A 122 -11.32 -18.89 22.59
CA GLY A 122 -11.67 -20.21 22.08
C GLY A 122 -13.01 -20.29 21.35
N SER A 123 -13.71 -19.17 21.14
CA SER A 123 -14.96 -19.16 20.37
C SER A 123 -14.71 -19.15 18.86
N SER A 124 -15.53 -19.88 18.12
CA SER A 124 -15.64 -19.77 16.67
C SER A 124 -17.10 -19.93 16.24
N GLY A 125 -17.44 -19.41 15.07
CA GLY A 125 -18.80 -19.51 14.57
C GLY A 125 -19.03 -18.80 13.25
N THR A 126 -20.30 -18.83 12.84
CA THR A 126 -20.79 -18.19 11.63
C THR A 126 -22.02 -17.38 11.99
N GLU A 127 -22.03 -16.11 11.62
CA GLU A 127 -23.18 -15.22 11.74
C GLU A 127 -23.62 -14.78 10.34
N THR A 128 -24.92 -14.77 10.06
CA THR A 128 -25.47 -14.25 8.82
C THR A 128 -26.37 -13.08 9.13
N LEU A 129 -26.06 -11.91 8.60
CA LEU A 129 -26.82 -10.71 8.84
C LEU A 129 -27.01 -9.92 7.54
N GLU A 130 -28.25 -9.54 7.26
CA GLU A 130 -28.63 -8.72 6.09
C GLU A 130 -28.13 -9.26 4.73
N GLY A 131 -27.85 -10.57 4.63
CA GLY A 131 -27.39 -11.22 3.41
C GLY A 131 -25.88 -11.39 3.29
N GLN A 132 -25.10 -10.91 4.26
CA GLN A 132 -23.66 -11.21 4.38
C GLN A 132 -23.42 -12.26 5.45
N THR A 133 -22.49 -13.18 5.18
CA THR A 133 -22.07 -14.22 6.10
C THR A 133 -20.68 -13.89 6.63
N VAL A 134 -20.53 -13.92 7.94
CA VAL A 134 -19.27 -13.68 8.65
C VAL A 134 -18.90 -14.95 9.39
N HIS A 135 -17.75 -15.50 9.06
CA HIS A 135 -17.10 -16.54 9.87
C HIS A 135 -16.08 -15.88 10.77
N TYR A 136 -15.97 -16.34 12.01
CA TYR A 136 -14.97 -15.87 12.96
C TYR A 136 -14.34 -17.04 13.72
N SER A 137 -13.06 -16.87 14.07
CA SER A 137 -12.33 -17.74 14.99
C SER A 137 -11.51 -16.87 15.92
N LYS A 138 -11.67 -17.04 17.23
CA LYS A 138 -10.96 -16.28 18.26
C LYS A 138 -10.28 -17.26 19.21
N GLU A 139 -8.97 -17.38 19.12
CA GLU A 139 -8.18 -18.13 20.11
C GLU A 139 -7.86 -17.26 21.33
N SER A 140 -7.54 -16.00 21.09
CA SER A 140 -7.27 -15.00 22.13
C SER A 140 -7.52 -13.57 21.61
N ALA A 141 -7.40 -12.57 22.47
CA ALA A 141 -7.52 -11.17 22.07
C ALA A 141 -6.42 -10.68 21.10
N SER A 142 -5.29 -11.37 21.00
CA SER A 142 -4.23 -11.11 20.03
C SER A 142 -4.10 -12.22 18.99
N HIS A 143 -5.02 -13.19 18.96
CA HIS A 143 -5.04 -14.25 17.96
C HIS A 143 -6.48 -14.53 17.53
N PHE A 144 -6.89 -13.92 16.42
CA PHE A 144 -8.23 -14.06 15.87
C PHE A 144 -8.25 -13.82 14.37
N SER A 145 -9.22 -14.44 13.70
CA SER A 145 -9.43 -14.27 12.27
C SER A 145 -10.92 -14.13 11.96
N LEU A 146 -11.22 -13.43 10.87
CA LEU A 146 -12.57 -13.18 10.39
C LEU A 146 -12.59 -13.30 8.87
N LEU A 147 -13.59 -13.99 8.33
CA LEU A 147 -13.81 -14.15 6.90
C LEU A 147 -15.23 -13.69 6.56
N LEU A 148 -15.34 -12.68 5.72
CA LEU A 148 -16.61 -12.23 5.15
C LEU A 148 -16.85 -12.90 3.80
N GLU A 149 -18.03 -13.48 3.63
CA GLU A 149 -18.55 -13.90 2.34
C GLU A 149 -19.36 -12.76 1.71
N GLY A 150 -19.07 -12.48 0.45
CA GLY A 150 -19.86 -11.58 -0.39
C GLY A 150 -20.48 -12.33 -1.57
N THR A 151 -20.76 -11.61 -2.65
CA THR A 151 -21.41 -12.19 -3.82
C THR A 151 -20.50 -13.23 -4.48
N GLY A 152 -20.88 -14.51 -4.38
CA GLY A 152 -20.16 -15.60 -5.05
C GLY A 152 -18.88 -16.10 -4.35
N GLY A 153 -18.67 -15.76 -3.06
CA GLY A 153 -17.63 -16.36 -2.21
C GLY A 153 -16.97 -15.36 -1.27
N SER A 154 -15.80 -15.72 -0.72
CA SER A 154 -15.01 -14.88 0.20
C SER A 154 -14.70 -13.51 -0.41
N ALA A 155 -15.08 -12.44 0.30
CA ALA A 155 -14.91 -11.05 -0.10
C ALA A 155 -13.88 -10.31 0.75
N ALA A 156 -13.72 -10.65 2.03
CA ALA A 156 -12.67 -10.07 2.87
C ALA A 156 -12.20 -11.06 3.94
N TYR A 157 -10.92 -11.00 4.28
CA TYR A 157 -10.28 -11.81 5.31
C TYR A 157 -9.41 -10.92 6.18
N PHE A 158 -9.56 -11.08 7.49
CA PHE A 158 -8.79 -10.39 8.51
C PHE A 158 -8.16 -11.42 9.41
N ASP A 159 -6.89 -11.24 9.71
CA ASP A 159 -6.14 -12.10 10.60
C ASP A 159 -5.25 -11.26 11.50
N VAL A 160 -5.39 -11.47 12.79
CA VAL A 160 -4.50 -10.92 13.82
C VAL A 160 -3.82 -12.11 14.46
N ASN A 161 -2.51 -12.20 14.27
CA ASN A 161 -1.66 -13.23 14.83
C ASN A 161 -0.50 -12.58 15.59
N GLU A 162 -0.75 -12.29 16.85
CA GLU A 162 0.11 -11.57 17.78
C GLU A 162 0.54 -10.18 17.27
N THR A 163 1.66 -10.14 16.56
CA THR A 163 2.33 -8.95 16.04
C THR A 163 2.16 -8.78 14.54
N VAL A 164 1.49 -9.73 13.87
CA VAL A 164 1.22 -9.71 12.44
C VAL A 164 -0.26 -9.48 12.20
N TYR A 165 -0.60 -8.48 11.40
CA TYR A 165 -1.96 -8.10 11.05
C TYR A 165 -2.12 -8.19 9.54
N THR A 166 -2.98 -9.10 9.08
CA THR A 166 -3.25 -9.32 7.66
C THR A 166 -4.67 -8.93 7.33
N LEU A 167 -4.81 -8.13 6.27
CA LEU A 167 -6.08 -7.77 5.67
C LEU A 167 -6.04 -8.12 4.18
N LYS A 168 -6.99 -8.94 3.73
CA LYS A 168 -7.19 -9.26 2.30
C LYS A 168 -8.60 -8.91 1.88
N MET A 169 -8.77 -8.32 0.71
CA MET A 169 -10.09 -7.97 0.15
C MET A 169 -10.16 -8.29 -1.33
N ASP A 170 -11.33 -8.70 -1.76
CA ASP A 170 -11.76 -8.83 -3.16
C ASP A 170 -12.91 -7.83 -3.37
N LEU A 171 -12.58 -6.67 -3.94
CA LEU A 171 -13.52 -5.55 -4.07
C LEU A 171 -14.67 -5.90 -5.03
N ASP A 172 -14.43 -6.80 -5.98
CA ASP A 172 -15.45 -7.27 -6.93
C ASP A 172 -16.57 -8.08 -6.27
N LYS A 173 -16.34 -8.58 -5.05
CA LYS A 173 -17.31 -9.37 -4.29
C LYS A 173 -18.04 -8.58 -3.20
N LEU A 174 -17.69 -7.32 -3.02
CA LEU A 174 -18.34 -6.43 -2.06
C LEU A 174 -19.45 -5.65 -2.77
N GLU A 175 -20.72 -5.94 -2.46
CA GLU A 175 -21.89 -5.33 -3.13
C GLU A 175 -21.90 -3.79 -3.09
N GLU A 176 -21.30 -3.20 -2.05
CA GLU A 176 -21.24 -1.74 -1.85
C GLU A 176 -19.98 -1.08 -2.41
N ALA A 177 -19.06 -1.85 -3.02
CA ALA A 177 -17.84 -1.30 -3.62
C ALA A 177 -18.14 -0.41 -4.86
N GLY A 178 -19.37 -0.44 -5.38
CA GLY A 178 -19.78 0.32 -6.55
C GLY A 178 -18.95 -0.11 -7.77
N ASP A 179 -18.32 0.84 -8.45
CA ASP A 179 -17.44 0.57 -9.59
C ASP A 179 -16.00 0.21 -9.16
N ALA A 180 -15.73 -0.18 -7.90
CA ALA A 180 -14.39 -0.69 -7.54
C ALA A 180 -14.23 -2.12 -7.98
N SER A 181 -13.09 -2.38 -8.58
CA SER A 181 -12.63 -3.71 -8.89
C SER A 181 -11.21 -3.92 -8.40
N GLY A 182 -10.84 -5.19 -8.30
CA GLY A 182 -9.52 -5.62 -7.90
C GLY A 182 -9.45 -6.10 -6.47
N LYS A 183 -8.23 -6.41 -6.06
CA LYS A 183 -7.91 -7.07 -4.81
C LYS A 183 -6.85 -6.31 -4.05
N LEU A 184 -6.96 -6.33 -2.74
CA LEU A 184 -6.04 -5.70 -1.81
C LEU A 184 -5.51 -6.73 -0.83
N GLU A 185 -4.22 -6.69 -0.54
CA GLU A 185 -3.58 -7.36 0.58
C GLU A 185 -2.73 -6.35 1.34
N ILE A 186 -2.91 -6.29 2.65
CA ILE A 186 -2.10 -5.49 3.56
C ILE A 186 -1.59 -6.42 4.64
N VAL A 187 -0.28 -6.42 4.86
CA VAL A 187 0.36 -7.14 5.96
C VAL A 187 1.15 -6.13 6.77
N VAL A 188 0.83 -6.02 8.06
CA VAL A 188 1.55 -5.18 9.01
C VAL A 188 2.24 -6.09 10.02
N THR A 189 3.51 -5.82 10.31
CA THR A 189 4.30 -6.53 11.33
C THR A 189 4.82 -5.51 12.33
N TYR A 190 4.56 -5.73 13.62
CA TYR A 190 4.93 -4.84 14.70
C TYR A 190 5.90 -5.51 15.68
N GLU A 191 7.13 -5.02 15.77
CA GLU A 191 8.14 -5.52 16.71
C GLU A 191 8.46 -4.50 17.83
N GLY A 192 8.00 -3.26 17.66
CA GLY A 192 8.12 -2.17 18.63
C GLY A 192 7.91 -0.79 18.00
N GLU A 193 7.90 0.25 18.83
CA GLU A 193 7.67 1.64 18.41
C GLU A 193 8.58 2.10 17.26
N LYS A 194 9.81 1.58 17.23
CA LYS A 194 10.80 1.87 16.19
C LYS A 194 11.20 0.65 15.34
N SER A 195 10.43 -0.44 15.39
CA SER A 195 10.66 -1.63 14.57
C SER A 195 9.34 -2.19 14.07
N TRP A 196 9.04 -1.97 12.80
CA TRP A 196 7.81 -2.44 12.18
C TRP A 196 7.94 -2.45 10.65
N SER A 197 7.04 -3.16 9.98
CA SER A 197 6.92 -3.10 8.52
C SER A 197 5.48 -3.20 8.06
N ILE A 198 5.20 -2.59 6.92
CA ILE A 198 3.96 -2.74 6.16
C ILE A 198 4.30 -3.24 4.76
N VAL A 199 3.46 -4.14 4.24
CA VAL A 199 3.42 -4.54 2.84
C VAL A 199 2.00 -4.33 2.35
N ILE A 200 1.85 -3.66 1.22
CA ILE A 200 0.58 -3.41 0.56
C ILE A 200 0.70 -3.93 -0.85
N PHE A 201 -0.24 -4.74 -1.27
CA PHE A 201 -0.35 -5.22 -2.62
C PHE A 201 -1.77 -4.99 -3.15
N ILE A 202 -1.86 -4.31 -4.27
CA ILE A 202 -3.11 -4.08 -5.02
C ILE A 202 -2.95 -4.75 -6.37
N SER A 203 -3.97 -5.49 -6.80
CA SER A 203 -4.00 -6.15 -8.10
C SER A 203 -5.39 -6.15 -8.71
N GLY A 204 -5.48 -6.50 -10.00
CA GLY A 204 -6.77 -6.66 -10.67
C GLY A 204 -7.57 -5.37 -10.83
N MET A 205 -6.93 -4.20 -10.76
CA MET A 205 -7.62 -2.94 -11.05
C MET A 205 -7.97 -2.88 -12.53
N ASP A 206 -9.24 -2.63 -12.84
CA ASP A 206 -9.68 -2.44 -14.21
C ASP A 206 -9.05 -1.19 -14.84
N CYS A 207 -8.89 -1.24 -16.17
CA CYS A 207 -8.49 -0.07 -16.91
C CYS A 207 -9.61 0.98 -16.91
N ASP A 208 -9.31 2.16 -16.37
CA ASP A 208 -10.18 3.32 -16.41
C ASP A 208 -9.98 4.10 -17.71
N SER A 209 -11.05 4.34 -18.47
CA SER A 209 -10.98 5.12 -19.71
C SER A 209 -10.57 6.58 -19.51
N SER A 210 -10.76 7.12 -18.29
CA SER A 210 -10.35 8.48 -17.92
C SER A 210 -8.86 8.56 -17.55
N ASP A 211 -8.27 7.45 -17.09
CA ASP A 211 -6.83 7.31 -16.82
C ASP A 211 -6.33 5.90 -17.21
N PRO A 212 -6.15 5.64 -18.52
CA PRO A 212 -5.76 4.31 -19.00
C PRO A 212 -4.27 3.99 -18.70
N ARG A 213 -3.55 4.94 -18.09
CA ARG A 213 -2.17 4.78 -17.60
C ARG A 213 -2.11 4.51 -16.10
N ALA A 214 -3.24 4.49 -15.39
CA ALA A 214 -3.29 4.08 -14.00
C ALA A 214 -2.63 2.69 -13.83
N PRO A 215 -1.80 2.48 -12.79
CA PRO A 215 -1.23 1.17 -12.52
C PRO A 215 -2.34 0.13 -12.37
N GLU A 216 -2.14 -1.06 -12.93
CA GLU A 216 -3.02 -2.22 -12.73
C GLU A 216 -2.65 -2.99 -11.46
N ARG A 217 -1.37 -2.88 -11.07
CA ARG A 217 -0.81 -3.50 -9.87
C ARG A 217 0.13 -2.54 -9.18
N ILE A 218 0.08 -2.59 -7.85
CA ILE A 218 0.88 -1.76 -6.96
C ILE A 218 1.38 -2.65 -5.84
N HIS A 219 2.69 -2.60 -5.56
CA HIS A 219 3.25 -3.23 -4.37
C HIS A 219 4.11 -2.22 -3.62
N ILE A 220 3.76 -1.91 -2.38
CA ILE A 220 4.50 -0.98 -1.54
C ILE A 220 4.93 -1.71 -0.28
N ARG A 221 6.22 -1.62 0.05
CA ARG A 221 6.78 -2.07 1.31
C ARG A 221 7.45 -0.89 1.99
N VAL A 222 7.12 -0.66 3.25
CA VAL A 222 7.79 0.33 4.10
C VAL A 222 8.14 -0.36 5.41
N ALA A 223 9.39 -0.24 5.84
CA ALA A 223 9.86 -0.76 7.11
C ALA A 223 10.57 0.34 7.87
N ARG A 224 10.33 0.41 9.18
CA ARG A 224 11.07 1.25 10.10
C ARG A 224 11.99 0.40 10.95
N THR A 225 13.24 0.84 11.08
CA THR A 225 14.20 0.28 12.03
C THR A 225 14.95 1.44 12.67
N GLU A 226 14.75 1.61 13.97
CA GLU A 226 15.22 2.78 14.72
C GLU A 226 14.69 4.08 14.11
N ASP A 227 15.59 4.95 13.66
CA ASP A 227 15.29 6.26 13.09
C ASP A 227 15.34 6.25 11.55
N PHE A 228 15.34 5.07 10.93
CA PHE A 228 15.32 4.92 9.47
C PHE A 228 14.05 4.27 8.97
N TRP A 229 13.56 4.82 7.87
CA TRP A 229 12.54 4.22 7.03
C TRP A 229 13.21 3.74 5.76
N LYS A 230 12.94 2.48 5.41
CA LYS A 230 13.33 1.90 4.13
C LYS A 230 12.08 1.47 3.42
N GLY A 231 12.03 1.66 2.12
CA GLY A 231 10.90 1.14 1.37
C GLY A 231 11.16 0.92 -0.09
N LYS A 232 10.20 0.21 -0.69
CA LYS A 232 10.20 -0.23 -2.07
C LYS A 232 8.79 -0.06 -2.60
N ALA A 233 8.64 0.55 -3.77
CA ALA A 233 7.36 0.74 -4.43
C ALA A 233 7.46 0.22 -5.87
N MET A 234 6.59 -0.71 -6.24
CA MET A 234 6.49 -1.33 -7.56
C MET A 234 5.16 -0.96 -8.18
N PHE A 235 5.19 -0.52 -9.43
CA PHE A 235 4.00 -0.22 -10.21
C PHE A 235 4.09 -0.87 -11.57
N TYR A 236 2.98 -1.44 -12.03
CA TYR A 236 2.88 -2.10 -13.31
C TYR A 236 1.66 -1.59 -14.08
N ASN A 237 1.84 -1.33 -15.38
CA ASN A 237 0.77 -1.17 -16.35
C ASN A 237 1.25 -1.76 -17.69
N GLY A 238 0.40 -2.58 -18.31
CA GLY A 238 0.76 -3.31 -19.53
C GLY A 238 0.81 -2.46 -20.81
N ARG A 239 0.52 -1.16 -20.71
CA ARG A 239 0.30 -0.24 -21.84
C ARG A 239 1.18 1.01 -21.79
N TRP A 240 2.00 1.23 -20.76
CA TRP A 240 2.70 2.51 -20.56
C TRP A 240 3.54 3.03 -21.73
N LYS A 241 4.14 2.16 -22.55
CA LYS A 241 4.92 2.60 -23.74
C LYS A 241 4.08 2.79 -25.00
N ALA A 242 2.76 2.60 -24.96
CA ALA A 242 1.95 2.82 -26.15
C ALA A 242 1.88 4.32 -26.46
N ASP A 243 1.96 4.65 -27.75
CA ASP A 243 1.89 6.05 -28.22
C ASP A 243 0.52 6.67 -27.93
N ASN A 244 -0.55 5.87 -28.05
CA ASN A 244 -1.93 6.26 -27.74
C ASN A 244 -2.52 5.26 -26.74
N VAL A 245 -2.28 5.48 -25.45
CA VAL A 245 -2.79 4.58 -24.40
C VAL A 245 -4.30 4.72 -24.27
N SER A 246 -5.00 3.58 -24.34
CA SER A 246 -6.43 3.44 -24.09
C SER A 246 -6.72 2.07 -23.49
N CYS A 247 -7.89 1.89 -22.88
CA CYS A 247 -8.31 0.57 -22.39
C CYS A 247 -8.58 -0.45 -23.51
N SER A 248 -8.73 0.01 -24.76
CA SER A 248 -8.78 -0.88 -25.93
C SER A 248 -7.40 -1.29 -26.45
N THR A 249 -6.32 -0.68 -25.95
CA THR A 249 -4.95 -1.07 -26.30
C THR A 249 -4.63 -2.40 -25.63
N SER A 250 -4.29 -3.42 -26.43
CA SER A 250 -3.87 -4.72 -25.91
C SER A 250 -2.52 -4.63 -25.21
N GLU A 251 -2.41 -5.22 -24.04
CA GLU A 251 -1.13 -5.34 -23.34
C GLU A 251 -0.15 -6.23 -24.10
N SER A 252 1.15 -5.90 -24.02
CA SER A 252 2.21 -6.76 -24.55
C SER A 252 3.54 -6.47 -23.86
N ASP A 253 4.49 -7.38 -23.96
CA ASP A 253 5.84 -7.21 -23.39
C ASP A 253 6.55 -5.95 -23.93
N ALA A 254 6.26 -5.59 -25.19
CA ALA A 254 6.85 -4.42 -25.82
C ALA A 254 6.30 -3.10 -25.25
N LEU A 255 5.06 -3.14 -24.73
CA LEU A 255 4.34 -1.97 -24.22
C LEU A 255 4.42 -1.84 -22.68
N ALA A 256 4.61 -2.95 -21.99
CA ALA A 256 4.61 -3.03 -20.54
C ALA A 256 5.93 -2.50 -19.94
N ILE A 257 5.80 -1.66 -18.90
CA ILE A 257 6.90 -1.22 -18.05
C ILE A 257 6.53 -1.51 -16.60
N ASN A 258 7.55 -1.74 -15.81
CA ASN A 258 7.50 -1.75 -14.36
C ASN A 258 8.32 -0.57 -13.81
N PHE A 259 7.75 0.20 -12.89
CA PHE A 259 8.44 1.28 -12.17
C PHE A 259 8.78 0.81 -10.76
N TYR A 260 10.05 0.82 -10.42
CA TYR A 260 10.59 0.33 -9.16
C TYR A 260 11.27 1.51 -8.48
N THR A 261 10.78 1.95 -7.32
CA THR A 261 11.39 3.00 -6.51
C THR A 261 11.85 2.43 -5.17
N ASP A 262 13.13 2.46 -4.85
CA ASP A 262 13.59 2.26 -3.48
C ASP A 262 13.95 3.58 -2.81
N PHE A 263 13.85 3.60 -1.49
CA PHE A 263 14.27 4.75 -0.71
C PHE A 263 14.82 4.34 0.66
N VAL A 264 15.69 5.20 1.18
CA VAL A 264 16.04 5.26 2.59
C VAL A 264 15.81 6.69 3.07
N ALA A 265 15.13 6.84 4.19
CA ALA A 265 14.74 8.13 4.71
C ALA A 265 14.89 8.20 6.23
N ASN A 266 15.07 9.42 6.73
CA ASN A 266 14.85 9.81 8.12
C ASN A 266 14.20 11.19 8.15
N ASP A 267 14.10 11.82 9.32
CA ASP A 267 13.45 13.13 9.44
C ASP A 267 14.23 14.30 8.80
N VAL A 268 15.47 14.08 8.35
CA VAL A 268 16.34 15.13 7.76
C VAL A 268 16.36 15.07 6.23
N ALA A 269 16.44 13.86 5.67
CA ALA A 269 16.52 13.66 4.24
C ALA A 269 16.05 12.26 3.83
N ALA A 270 15.66 12.13 2.56
CA ALA A 270 15.37 10.86 1.92
C ALA A 270 16.17 10.72 0.63
N LYS A 271 16.94 9.64 0.53
CA LYS A 271 17.61 9.22 -0.70
C LYS A 271 16.71 8.20 -1.41
N ALA A 272 16.53 8.34 -2.71
CA ALA A 272 15.75 7.40 -3.50
C ALA A 272 16.35 7.17 -4.90
N SER A 273 16.08 6.00 -5.47
CA SER A 273 16.41 5.65 -6.85
C SER A 273 15.20 5.05 -7.55
N VAL A 274 15.07 5.33 -8.84
CA VAL A 274 13.97 4.83 -9.67
C VAL A 274 14.50 4.03 -10.85
N TYR A 275 13.96 2.84 -11.03
CA TYR A 275 14.34 1.91 -12.09
C TYR A 275 13.13 1.60 -12.95
N LEU A 276 13.33 1.53 -14.27
CA LEU A 276 12.29 1.17 -15.22
C LEU A 276 12.66 -0.15 -15.88
N LEU A 277 11.90 -1.21 -15.63
CA LEU A 277 12.21 -2.55 -16.12
C LEU A 277 11.14 -3.05 -17.10
N PRO A 278 11.51 -3.75 -18.18
CA PRO A 278 10.54 -4.42 -19.03
C PRO A 278 9.90 -5.60 -18.29
N ARG A 279 8.64 -5.90 -18.61
CA ARG A 279 7.88 -7.01 -18.00
C ARG A 279 8.58 -8.38 -18.08
N THR A 280 9.39 -8.60 -19.10
CA THR A 280 10.06 -9.90 -19.35
C THR A 280 11.29 -10.14 -18.46
N LYS A 281 11.69 -9.20 -17.62
CA LYS A 281 12.83 -9.37 -16.72
C LYS A 281 12.51 -10.34 -15.59
N SER A 282 13.36 -11.35 -15.44
CA SER A 282 13.22 -12.42 -14.44
C SER A 282 14.33 -12.45 -13.40
N ASP A 283 15.20 -11.43 -13.39
CA ASP A 283 16.30 -11.26 -12.44
C ASP A 283 16.52 -9.75 -12.22
N LEU A 284 16.99 -9.41 -11.02
CA LEU A 284 17.24 -8.04 -10.56
C LEU A 284 18.70 -7.81 -10.17
N SER A 285 19.60 -8.76 -10.46
CA SER A 285 21.04 -8.58 -10.25
C SER A 285 21.64 -7.39 -11.01
N ASP A 286 21.00 -6.99 -12.12
CA ASP A 286 21.39 -5.85 -12.96
C ASP A 286 20.43 -4.65 -12.82
N ILE A 287 19.65 -4.54 -11.74
CA ILE A 287 18.64 -3.48 -11.58
C ILE A 287 19.22 -2.06 -11.74
N GLU A 288 20.45 -1.83 -11.29
CA GLU A 288 21.14 -0.53 -11.41
C GLU A 288 21.37 -0.13 -12.88
N ASP A 289 21.53 -1.10 -13.79
CA ASP A 289 21.64 -0.81 -15.22
C ASP A 289 20.32 -0.25 -15.78
N PHE A 290 19.20 -0.44 -15.09
CA PHE A 290 17.85 0.05 -15.44
C PHE A 290 17.47 1.36 -14.74
N GLY A 291 18.45 2.07 -14.18
CA GLY A 291 18.25 3.41 -13.64
C GLY A 291 17.63 4.38 -14.65
N MET A 292 16.93 5.39 -14.14
CA MET A 292 16.25 6.41 -14.95
C MET A 292 17.16 7.12 -15.96
N ASP A 293 18.45 7.32 -15.64
CA ASP A 293 19.46 7.88 -16.54
C ASP A 293 19.72 7.02 -17.78
N ARG A 294 19.30 5.75 -17.74
CA ARG A 294 19.43 4.77 -18.82
C ARG A 294 18.15 4.60 -19.61
N PHE A 295 17.08 5.28 -19.25
CA PHE A 295 15.90 5.33 -20.11
C PHE A 295 16.14 6.27 -21.30
N PRO A 296 15.68 5.93 -22.52
CA PRO A 296 15.14 4.66 -22.97
C PRO A 296 16.20 3.74 -23.62
N ILE A 297 17.49 3.98 -23.35
CA ILE A 297 18.62 3.21 -23.91
C ILE A 297 18.37 1.70 -23.77
N ASN A 298 17.91 1.27 -22.60
CA ASN A 298 17.62 -0.16 -22.31
C ASN A 298 16.35 -0.70 -22.96
N PHE A 299 15.54 0.17 -23.56
CA PHE A 299 14.30 -0.16 -24.26
C PHE A 299 14.42 0.03 -25.76
N SER A 300 15.65 0.20 -26.28
CA SER A 300 15.99 0.30 -27.71
C SER A 300 15.36 1.47 -28.48
N THR A 301 14.93 2.53 -27.79
CA THR A 301 14.55 3.79 -28.44
C THR A 301 15.66 4.84 -28.30
N LYS A 302 15.76 5.78 -29.24
CA LYS A 302 16.89 6.72 -29.36
C LYS A 302 16.66 8.07 -28.67
N ASP A 303 15.50 8.27 -28.04
CA ASP A 303 15.08 9.54 -27.48
C ASP A 303 15.60 9.70 -26.06
N LYS A 304 16.72 10.39 -25.88
CA LYS A 304 17.35 10.57 -24.56
C LYS A 304 16.49 11.42 -23.62
N THR A 305 16.13 10.88 -22.46
CA THR A 305 15.59 11.62 -21.30
C THR A 305 16.73 12.09 -20.36
N SER A 306 17.94 12.29 -20.91
CA SER A 306 19.25 12.13 -20.23
C SER A 306 19.65 13.14 -19.15
N ASN A 307 18.72 13.90 -18.57
CA ASN A 307 19.07 14.88 -17.54
C ASN A 307 18.89 14.34 -16.11
N TYR A 308 18.02 13.35 -15.92
CA TYR A 308 17.79 12.77 -14.60
C TYR A 308 18.79 11.66 -14.30
N LYS A 309 19.26 11.60 -13.06
CA LYS A 309 20.28 10.65 -12.61
C LYS A 309 19.92 10.05 -11.27
N ASN A 310 20.00 8.73 -11.16
CA ASN A 310 19.92 8.08 -9.87
C ASN A 310 21.24 8.23 -9.09
N SER A 311 21.21 8.34 -7.76
CA SER A 311 20.03 8.58 -6.91
C SER A 311 19.61 10.05 -6.93
N PHE A 312 18.42 10.35 -6.40
CA PHE A 312 18.04 11.71 -6.02
C PHE A 312 17.87 11.83 -4.52
N CYS A 313 18.03 13.06 -4.03
CA CYS A 313 17.86 13.42 -2.64
C CYS A 313 16.66 14.34 -2.44
N ASN A 314 15.81 14.01 -1.48
CA ASN A 314 14.71 14.82 -0.97
C ASN A 314 15.09 15.39 0.40
N PRO A 315 15.50 16.67 0.49
CA PRO A 315 15.69 17.33 1.77
C PRO A 315 14.35 17.55 2.48
N THR A 316 14.34 17.52 3.80
CA THR A 316 13.18 17.98 4.57
C THR A 316 12.85 19.43 4.23
N SER A 317 11.57 19.80 4.31
CA SER A 317 11.01 21.15 4.13
C SER A 317 10.98 21.73 2.70
N THR A 318 11.39 20.98 1.69
CA THR A 318 11.22 21.33 0.26
C THR A 318 10.54 20.21 -0.50
N LEU A 319 9.88 20.54 -1.62
CA LEU A 319 9.38 19.55 -2.60
C LEU A 319 10.42 19.25 -3.68
N ASP A 320 11.44 20.11 -3.82
CA ASP A 320 12.44 20.00 -4.86
C ASP A 320 13.45 18.90 -4.51
N ALA A 321 13.53 17.88 -5.38
CA ALA A 321 14.58 16.88 -5.31
C ALA A 321 15.88 17.39 -5.95
N VAL A 322 17.00 16.90 -5.43
CA VAL A 322 18.31 17.09 -6.04
C VAL A 322 18.72 15.77 -6.69
N TRP A 323 18.65 15.70 -8.02
CA TRP A 323 19.15 14.55 -8.80
C TRP A 323 20.67 14.44 -8.73
N ASP A 324 21.22 13.24 -8.98
CA ASP A 324 22.67 12.95 -8.86
C ASP A 324 23.21 13.21 -7.43
N ASN A 325 22.38 12.90 -6.43
CA ASN A 325 22.67 13.19 -5.03
C ASN A 325 22.17 12.05 -4.13
N ASP A 326 23.00 11.62 -3.19
CA ASP A 326 22.71 10.55 -2.25
C ASP A 326 22.30 11.09 -0.86
N CYS A 327 22.11 12.39 -0.70
CA CYS A 327 21.90 13.08 0.57
C CYS A 327 23.10 13.09 1.52
N SER A 328 24.30 12.61 1.15
CA SER A 328 25.46 12.53 2.06
C SER A 328 25.89 13.88 2.65
N SER A 329 25.63 14.99 1.94
CA SER A 329 25.91 16.35 2.42
C SER A 329 24.88 16.88 3.43
N LEU A 330 23.69 16.29 3.47
CA LEU A 330 22.60 16.65 4.40
C LEU A 330 22.58 15.70 5.60
N ASP A 331 22.65 14.40 5.33
CA ASP A 331 22.70 13.34 6.32
C ASP A 331 23.59 12.18 5.83
N ALA A 332 24.75 12.04 6.46
CA ALA A 332 25.73 11.02 6.09
C ALA A 332 25.22 9.58 6.34
N ALA A 333 24.33 9.38 7.29
CA ALA A 333 23.79 8.06 7.60
C ALA A 333 22.75 7.64 6.55
N VAL A 334 21.89 8.56 6.08
CA VAL A 334 21.02 8.32 4.92
C VAL A 334 21.85 8.06 3.66
N GLY A 335 22.88 8.87 3.41
CA GLY A 335 23.69 8.71 2.19
C GLY A 335 24.43 7.39 2.10
N SER A 336 24.98 6.92 3.23
CA SER A 336 25.69 5.63 3.30
C SER A 336 24.78 4.41 3.47
N ALA A 337 23.49 4.59 3.78
CA ALA A 337 22.57 3.49 3.99
C ALA A 337 22.25 2.74 2.68
N ASP A 338 22.24 1.42 2.78
CA ASP A 338 21.81 0.50 1.72
C ASP A 338 20.27 0.46 1.62
N TYR A 339 19.75 0.43 0.39
CA TYR A 339 18.32 0.33 0.08
C TYR A 339 17.66 -1.00 0.51
N GLY A 340 18.44 -1.94 1.04
CA GLY A 340 18.03 -3.31 1.33
C GLY A 340 18.29 -4.24 0.14
N PRO A 341 18.31 -5.56 0.38
CA PRO A 341 18.65 -6.54 -0.64
C PRO A 341 17.64 -6.52 -1.80
N ALA A 342 18.12 -6.80 -3.01
CA ALA A 342 17.26 -6.87 -4.20
C ALA A 342 16.20 -8.00 -4.11
N THR A 343 16.43 -9.00 -3.25
CA THR A 343 15.48 -10.11 -3.00
C THR A 343 14.17 -9.66 -2.36
N ASP A 344 14.10 -8.43 -1.83
CA ASP A 344 12.86 -7.86 -1.32
C ASP A 344 11.94 -7.33 -2.43
N TRP A 345 12.40 -7.31 -3.68
CA TRP A 345 11.58 -7.01 -4.84
C TRP A 345 10.95 -8.29 -5.40
N ILE A 346 9.73 -8.18 -5.91
CA ILE A 346 9.16 -9.16 -6.83
C ILE A 346 9.81 -8.89 -8.19
N VAL A 347 10.23 -9.92 -8.94
CA VAL A 347 10.80 -9.67 -10.28
C VAL A 347 9.70 -9.28 -11.28
N PRO A 348 10.00 -8.47 -12.31
CA PRO A 348 8.99 -8.00 -13.27
C PRO A 348 8.15 -9.10 -13.93
N SER A 349 8.75 -10.25 -14.23
CA SER A 349 8.07 -11.40 -14.86
C SER A 349 7.11 -12.13 -13.93
N GLU A 350 7.20 -11.90 -12.62
CA GLU A 350 6.30 -12.47 -11.62
C GLU A 350 5.26 -11.43 -11.18
N PHE A 351 5.67 -10.17 -11.03
CA PHE A 351 4.83 -9.11 -10.50
C PHE A 351 3.53 -8.89 -11.29
N TYR A 352 3.56 -9.04 -12.63
CA TYR A 352 2.34 -8.89 -13.45
C TYR A 352 1.36 -10.08 -13.33
N LEU A 353 1.80 -11.21 -12.77
CA LEU A 353 0.99 -12.41 -12.53
C LEU A 353 0.50 -12.48 -11.09
N GLU A 354 1.14 -11.76 -10.18
CA GLU A 354 0.83 -11.75 -8.77
C GLU A 354 -0.63 -11.37 -8.51
N THR A 355 -1.28 -12.07 -7.57
CA THR A 355 -2.67 -11.83 -7.19
C THR A 355 -2.90 -12.17 -5.73
N THR A 356 -3.80 -11.45 -5.09
CA THR A 356 -4.28 -11.79 -3.75
C THR A 356 -5.26 -12.96 -3.83
N THR A 357 -5.06 -13.93 -2.94
CA THR A 357 -5.98 -15.06 -2.76
C THR A 357 -6.56 -14.99 -1.35
N LEU A 358 -7.88 -15.03 -1.26
CA LEU A 358 -8.59 -15.11 0.02
C LEU A 358 -8.82 -16.59 0.38
N PRO A 359 -8.79 -16.95 1.67
CA PRO A 359 -9.16 -18.30 2.10
C PRO A 359 -10.64 -18.59 1.81
N GLU A 360 -10.96 -19.85 1.54
CA GLU A 360 -12.35 -20.31 1.35
C GLU A 360 -13.07 -20.60 2.68
N SER A 361 -12.32 -20.79 3.77
CA SER A 361 -12.83 -21.01 5.13
C SER A 361 -11.81 -20.57 6.18
N LEU A 362 -12.27 -20.35 7.41
CA LEU A 362 -11.41 -20.29 8.59
C LEU A 362 -11.21 -21.73 9.08
N GLU A 363 -9.95 -22.17 9.22
CA GLU A 363 -9.63 -23.50 9.76
C GLU A 363 -9.82 -23.60 11.28
#